data_AF-A0A416P808-F1
#
_entry.id   AF-A0A416P808-F1
#
_cell.length_a   1.000
_cell.length_b   1.000
_cell.length_c   1.000
_cell.angle_alpha   90.00
_cell.angle_beta   90.00
_cell.angle_gamma   90.00
#
_symmetry.space_group_name_H-M   'P 1'
#
loop_
_entity.id
_entity.type
_entity.pdbx_description
1 polymer ?
#
loop_
_entity_poly.entity_id
_entity_poly.type
_entity_poly.pdbx_seq_one_letter_code
_entity_poly.pdbx_strand_id
1 'polypeptide(L)' 'MWAQKESLADKINQKYKHYIAINGIPEDEVDEFVSLHQAYNGVGGNHHGDAKFNYCMEHLPIIPVEVKLKYD' A
#
# COMPACT_ATOMS: atom_id res chain seq x y z
N MET A 1 17.95 -4.05 11.30
CA MET A 1 17.69 -3.63 9.91
C MET A 1 16.93 -4.69 9.10
N TRP A 2 17.35 -5.96 9.07
CA TRP A 2 16.64 -7.02 8.30
C TRP A 2 15.16 -7.21 8.69
N ALA A 3 14.87 -7.34 9.98
CA ALA A 3 13.50 -7.50 10.47
C ALA A 3 12.57 -6.32 10.14
N GLN A 4 13.11 -5.10 10.04
CA GLN A 4 12.33 -3.92 9.64
C GLN A 4 11.97 -3.99 8.15
N LYS A 5 12.93 -4.38 7.30
CA LYS A 5 12.69 -4.59 5.87
C LYS A 5 11.65 -5.68 5.61
N GLU A 6 11.72 -6.82 6.30
CA GLU A 6 10.74 -7.90 6.15
C GLU A 6 9.34 -7.47 6.59
N SER A 7 9.22 -6.75 7.71
CA SER A 7 7.94 -6.22 8.18
C SER A 7 7.32 -5.22 7.19
N LEU A 8 8.13 -4.33 6.61
CA LEU A 8 7.68 -3.37 5.60
C LEU A 8 7.27 -4.09 4.31
N ALA A 9 8.05 -5.08 3.85
CA ALA A 9 7.71 -5.89 2.68
C ALA A 9 6.39 -6.65 2.87
N ASP A 10 6.17 -7.20 4.07
CA ASP A 10 4.95 -7.92 4.39
C ASP A 10 3.73 -6.99 4.38
N LYS A 11 3.84 -5.78 4.95
CA LYS A 11 2.78 -4.77 4.88
C LYS A 11 2.45 -4.34 3.46
N ILE A 12 3.46 -4.12 2.60
CA ILE A 12 3.25 -3.82 1.18
C ILE A 12 2.51 -4.98 0.50
N ASN A 13 2.87 -6.22 0.82
CA ASN A 13 2.22 -7.41 0.27
C ASN A 13 0.76 -7.56 0.74
N GLN A 14 0.47 -7.25 2.00
CA GLN A 14 -0.89 -7.27 2.54
C GLN A 14 -1.77 -6.23 1.85
N LYS A 15 -1.31 -4.98 1.76
CA LYS A 15 -2.01 -3.89 1.04
C LYS A 15 -2.19 -4.21 -0.43
N TYR A 16 -1.14 -4.68 -1.11
CA TYR A 16 -1.22 -5.16 -2.50
C TYR A 16 -2.33 -6.19 -2.69
N LYS A 17 -2.37 -7.26 -1.87
CA LYS A 17 -3.41 -8.28 -1.97
C LYS A 17 -4.81 -7.71 -1.75
N HIS A 18 -4.95 -6.80 -0.79
CA HIS A 18 -6.22 -6.13 -0.52
C HIS A 18 -6.69 -5.30 -1.72
N TYR A 19 -5.81 -4.46 -2.28
CA TYR A 19 -6.14 -3.58 -3.41
C TYR A 19 -6.50 -4.37 -4.67
N ILE A 20 -5.82 -5.49 -4.91
CA ILE A 20 -6.19 -6.42 -6.01
C ILE A 20 -7.57 -7.03 -5.77
N ALA A 21 -7.88 -7.41 -4.53
CA ALA A 21 -9.17 -8.03 -4.20
C ALA A 21 -10.36 -7.07 -4.36
N ILE A 22 -10.15 -5.77 -4.12
CA ILE A 22 -11.19 -4.74 -4.29
C ILE A 22 -11.08 -3.98 -5.63
N ASN A 23 -10.10 -4.35 -6.48
CA ASN A 23 -9.81 -3.72 -7.76
C ASN A 23 -9.63 -2.18 -7.67
N GLY A 24 -8.89 -1.71 -6.66
CA GLY A 24 -8.61 -0.30 -6.45
C GLY A 24 -7.88 -0.02 -5.15
N ILE A 25 -7.40 1.21 -4.99
CA ILE A 25 -6.75 1.71 -3.76
C ILE A 25 -7.72 2.65 -3.05
N PRO A 26 -8.08 2.42 -1.78
CA PRO A 26 -8.88 3.38 -1.02
C PRO A 26 -8.17 4.74 -0.94
N GLU A 27 -8.89 5.83 -1.18
CA GLU A 27 -8.35 7.20 -1.22
C GLU A 27 -7.58 7.57 0.05
N ASP A 28 -8.09 7.17 1.22
CA ASP A 28 -7.48 7.41 2.53
C ASP A 28 -6.21 6.57 2.79
N GLU A 29 -5.98 5.52 1.99
CA GLU A 29 -4.79 4.68 2.10
C GLU A 29 -3.68 5.02 1.09
N VAL A 30 -3.94 5.86 0.09
CA VAL A 30 -2.95 6.19 -0.97
C VAL A 30 -1.66 6.77 -0.35
N ASP A 31 -1.78 7.80 0.47
CA ASP A 31 -0.64 8.45 1.11
C ASP A 31 0.10 7.51 2.07
N GLU A 32 -0.63 6.66 2.79
CA GLU A 32 -0.03 5.64 3.66
C GLU A 32 0.77 4.64 2.83
N PHE A 33 0.24 4.19 1.69
CA PHE A 33 0.88 3.22 0.82
C PHE A 33 2.16 3.78 0.18
N VAL A 34 2.14 5.04 -0.26
CA VAL A 34 3.32 5.76 -0.76
C VAL A 34 4.38 5.89 0.34
N SER A 35 3.98 6.34 1.53
CA SER A 35 4.89 6.50 2.67
C SER A 35 5.52 5.17 3.11
N LEU A 36 4.73 4.10 3.09
CA LEU A 36 5.18 2.74 3.39
C LEU A 36 6.25 2.27 2.39
N HIS A 37 6.05 2.51 1.10
CA HIS A 37 7.01 2.15 0.05
C HIS A 37 8.30 2.98 0.14
N GLN A 38 8.20 4.28 0.42
CA GLN A 38 9.37 5.13 0.67
C GLN A 38 10.20 4.63 1.86
N ALA A 39 9.54 4.27 2.97
CA ALA A 39 10.22 3.70 4.13
C ALA A 39 10.88 2.35 3.81
N TYR A 40 10.21 1.50 3.03
CA TYR A 40 10.76 0.23 2.55
C TYR A 40 12.02 0.43 1.69
N ASN A 41 12.00 1.40 0.78
CA ASN A 41 13.16 1.72 -0.05
C ASN A 41 14.30 2.34 0.74
N GLY A 42 14.00 3.16 1.76
CA GLY A 42 14.98 3.73 2.69
C GLY A 42 15.78 2.68 3.48
N VAL A 43 15.25 1.46 3.65
CA VAL A 43 15.95 0.35 4.33
C VAL A 43 16.53 -0.69 3.36
N GLY A 44 16.68 -0.34 2.08
CA GLY A 44 17.23 -1.22 1.05
C GLY A 44 16.20 -2.23 0.54
N GLY A 45 15.05 -1.73 0.08
CA GLY A 45 13.99 -2.50 -0.56
C GLY A 45 14.45 -3.36 -1.75
N ASN A 46 13.54 -4.13 -2.33
CA ASN A 46 13.84 -4.97 -3.48
C ASN A 46 12.87 -4.73 -4.64
N HIS A 47 13.28 -5.19 -5.82
CA HIS A 47 12.51 -5.06 -7.06
C HIS A 47 11.10 -5.65 -6.96
N HIS A 48 10.89 -6.71 -6.15
CA HIS A 48 9.55 -7.30 -6.00
C HIS A 48 8.59 -6.39 -5.21
N GLY A 49 9.11 -5.63 -4.24
CA GLY A 49 8.34 -4.60 -3.54
C GLY A 49 7.98 -3.45 -4.47
N ASP A 50 8.94 -2.99 -5.28
CA ASP A 50 8.72 -1.94 -6.29
C ASP A 50 7.68 -2.37 -7.33
N ALA A 51 7.77 -3.59 -7.85
CA ALA A 51 6.82 -4.08 -8.85
C ALA A 51 5.38 -4.11 -8.32
N LYS A 52 5.18 -4.50 -7.05
CA LYS A 52 3.84 -4.49 -6.42
C LYS A 52 3.32 -3.08 -6.22
N PHE A 53 4.17 -2.18 -5.73
CA PHE A 53 3.81 -0.79 -5.54
C PHE A 53 3.44 -0.13 -6.88
N ASN A 54 4.30 -0.25 -7.89
CA ASN A 54 4.08 0.29 -9.23
C ASN A 54 2.81 -0.28 -9.84
N TYR A 55 2.58 -1.59 -9.74
CA TYR A 55 1.35 -2.20 -10.26
C TYR A 55 0.10 -1.53 -9.66
N CYS A 56 0.05 -1.35 -8.35
CA CYS A 56 -1.06 -0.66 -7.71
C CYS A 56 -1.21 0.77 -8.23
N MET A 57 -0.14 1.56 -8.25
CA MET A 57 -0.19 2.98 -8.62
C MET A 57 -0.50 3.21 -10.11
N GLU A 58 -0.09 2.30 -10.99
CA GLU A 58 -0.25 2.44 -12.45
C GLU A 58 -1.53 1.79 -12.98
N HIS A 59 -2.05 0.76 -12.31
CA HIS A 59 -3.15 -0.05 -12.84
C HIS A 59 -4.43 -0.03 -12.02
N LEU A 60 -4.39 0.37 -10.74
CA LEU A 60 -5.57 0.37 -9.89
C LEU A 60 -6.16 1.78 -9.78
N PRO A 61 -7.49 1.93 -9.91
CA PRO A 61 -8.15 3.20 -9.67
C PRO A 61 -8.12 3.56 -8.18
N ILE A 62 -8.15 4.85 -7.88
CA ILE A 62 -8.41 5.33 -6.52
C ILE A 62 -9.91 5.25 -6.25
N ILE A 63 -10.30 4.56 -5.16
CA ILE A 63 -11.68 4.36 -4.74
C ILE A 63 -11.99 5.35 -3.61
N PRO A 64 -13.00 6.23 -3.77
CA PRO A 64 -13.41 7.13 -2.70
C PRO A 64 -13.98 6.33 -1.52
N VAL A 65 -13.64 6.74 -0.29
CA VAL A 65 -14.13 6.10 0.93
C VAL A 65 -15.34 6.87 1.47
N GLU A 66 -16.48 6.17 1.59
CA GLU A 66 -17.67 6.75 2.24
C GLU A 66 -17.52 6.72 3.76
N VAL A 67 -17.33 7.90 4.36
CA VAL A 67 -17.38 8.05 5.81
C VAL A 67 -18.84 8.12 6.27
N LYS A 68 -19.35 7.04 6.85
CA LYS A 68 -20.65 7.06 7.55
C LYS A 68 -20.49 7.64 8.95
N LEU A 69 -20.70 8.95 9.08
CA LEU A 69 -20.81 9.61 10.38
C LEU A 69 -22.02 9.03 11.12
N LYS A 70 -21.79 8.34 12.24
CA LYS A 70 -22.84 7.99 13.19
C LYS A 70 -22.96 9.15 14.20
N TYR A 71 -24.14 9.72 14.30
CA TYR A 71 -24.50 10.61 15.39
C TYR A 71 -25.21 9.76 16.45
N ASP A 72 -24.69 9.75 17.67
CA ASP A 72 -25.35 9.22 18.88
C ASP A 72 -26.44 10.18 19.39
#